data_AF-A0A453CXN4-F1
#
_entry.id   AF-A0A453CXN4-F1
#
_cell.length_a   1.000
_cell.length_b   1.000
_cell.length_c   1.000
_cell.angle_alpha   90.00
_cell.angle_beta   90.00
_cell.angle_gamma   90.00
#
_symmetry.space_group_name_H-M   'P 1'
#
loop_
_entity.id
_entity.type
_entity.pdbx_description
1 polymer ?
#
loop_
_entity_poly.entity_id
_entity_poly.type
_entity_poly.pdbx_seq_one_letter_code
_entity_poly.pdbx_strand_id
1 'polypeptide(L)'
;MALSGLFILMTQHQLEYPKFYDKLYALLTPAVFMAKHRSVFLQLLDACLKSSYLQAYLVASFAKRLSRLTLSVPPAGALIIIALIHNLLRRHPSINFLVHWEVAQDDGVASLPKKIGADPFNNEETDPAKSGAMRSSLWEIDTLRHHYTPAVSRFVASLETDLTVRAKTMEMKITDFSSGSYATVF
;
A
#
# COMPACT_ATOMS: atom_id res chain seq x y z
N MET A 1 -7.63 18.28 -7.39
CA MET A 1 -7.58 18.44 -8.86
C MET A 1 -6.30 19.11 -9.38
N ALA A 2 -5.37 19.59 -8.54
CA ALA A 2 -4.07 20.07 -9.02
C ALA A 2 -3.07 18.94 -9.33
N LEU A 3 -3.12 17.83 -8.58
CA LEU A 3 -2.15 16.72 -8.70
C LEU A 3 -2.25 15.98 -10.04
N SER A 4 -3.45 15.87 -10.61
CA SER A 4 -3.65 15.28 -11.94
C SER A 4 -2.99 16.10 -13.04
N GLY A 5 -3.14 17.43 -13.00
CA GLY A 5 -2.46 18.33 -13.94
C GLY A 5 -0.94 18.27 -13.77
N LEU A 6 -0.46 18.23 -12.52
CA LEU A 6 0.97 18.11 -12.24
C LEU A 6 1.56 16.79 -12.73
N PHE A 7 0.87 15.67 -12.55
CA PHE A 7 1.31 14.37 -13.07
C PHE A 7 1.39 14.35 -14.60
N ILE A 8 0.43 14.96 -15.30
CA ILE A 8 0.46 15.10 -16.75
C ILE A 8 1.67 15.93 -17.18
N LEU A 9 1.95 17.05 -16.50
CA LEU A 9 3.12 17.89 -16.75
C LEU A 9 4.44 17.13 -16.52
N MET A 10 4.53 16.32 -15.47
CA MET A 10 5.72 15.51 -15.20
C MET A 10 5.92 14.41 -16.24
N THR A 11 4.84 13.74 -16.67
CA THR A 11 4.93 12.58 -17.57
C THR A 11 5.06 12.96 -19.05
N GLN A 12 4.32 13.99 -19.50
CA GLN A 12 4.29 14.39 -20.91
C GLN A 12 5.30 15.48 -21.25
N HIS A 13 5.64 16.33 -20.29
CA HIS A 13 6.53 17.47 -20.49
C HIS A 13 7.86 17.37 -19.71
N GLN A 14 8.14 16.21 -19.09
CA GLN A 14 9.37 15.92 -18.33
C GLN A 14 9.74 17.00 -17.29
N LEU A 15 8.73 17.69 -16.75
CA LEU A 15 8.96 18.66 -15.68
C LEU A 15 9.31 17.92 -14.39
N GLU A 16 10.49 18.20 -13.84
CA GLU A 16 10.89 17.66 -12.55
C GLU A 16 10.23 18.46 -11.42
N TYR A 17 9.36 17.79 -10.66
CA TYR A 17 8.87 18.33 -9.40
C TYR A 17 9.72 17.78 -8.25
N PRO A 18 10.50 18.62 -7.54
CA PRO A 18 11.37 18.15 -6.48
C PRO A 18 10.56 17.52 -5.37
N LYS A 19 10.99 16.34 -4.89
CA LYS A 19 10.37 15.60 -3.78
C LYS A 19 8.88 15.30 -4.01
N PHE A 20 8.50 15.00 -5.24
CA PHE A 20 7.11 14.63 -5.60
C PHE A 20 6.55 13.51 -4.70
N TYR A 21 7.32 12.44 -4.49
CA TYR A 21 6.85 11.30 -3.70
C TYR A 21 6.69 11.62 -2.21
N ASP A 22 7.51 12.50 -1.63
CA ASP A 22 7.35 12.94 -0.24
C ASP A 22 6.02 13.69 -0.07
N LYS A 23 5.68 14.54 -1.05
CA LYS A 23 4.38 15.24 -1.07
C LYS A 23 3.23 14.27 -1.28
N LEU A 24 3.37 13.31 -2.20
CA LEU A 24 2.36 12.28 -2.44
C LEU A 24 2.14 11.42 -1.19
N TYR A 25 3.21 11.09 -0.47
CA TYR A 25 3.17 10.34 0.78
C TYR A 25 2.46 11.12 1.88
N ALA A 26 2.79 12.41 2.06
CA ALA A 26 2.15 13.29 3.04
C ALA A 26 0.64 13.50 2.75
N LEU A 27 0.22 13.43 1.48
CA LEU A 27 -1.19 13.54 1.10
C LEU A 27 -2.01 12.31 1.49
N LEU A 28 -1.39 11.15 1.74
CA LEU A 28 -2.08 9.93 2.18
C LEU A 28 -2.57 10.08 3.62
N THR A 29 -3.77 10.64 3.74
CA THR A 29 -4.51 10.86 4.97
C THR A 29 -5.89 10.20 4.88
N PRO A 30 -6.54 9.86 6.01
CA PRO A 30 -7.87 9.26 6.00
C PRO A 30 -8.92 10.11 5.25
N ALA A 31 -8.77 11.44 5.29
CA ALA A 31 -9.67 12.38 4.62
C ALA A 31 -9.73 12.18 3.10
N VAL A 32 -8.65 11.72 2.48
CA VAL A 32 -8.62 11.45 1.03
C VAL A 32 -9.61 10.36 0.64
N PHE A 33 -9.79 9.35 1.50
CA PHE A 33 -10.75 8.28 1.25
C PHE A 33 -12.20 8.71 1.47
N MET A 34 -12.46 9.87 2.07
CA MET A 34 -13.80 10.44 2.22
C MET A 34 -14.10 11.55 1.20
N ALA A 35 -13.09 11.99 0.46
CA ALA A 35 -13.23 13.06 -0.51
C ALA A 35 -14.10 12.65 -1.72
N LYS A 36 -14.87 13.61 -2.25
CA LYS A 36 -15.76 13.42 -3.41
C LYS A 36 -15.05 12.86 -4.66
N HIS A 37 -13.79 13.24 -4.86
CA HIS A 37 -12.99 12.84 -6.02
C HIS A 37 -11.87 11.84 -5.69
N ARG A 38 -12.10 11.00 -4.67
CA ARG A 38 -11.13 9.97 -4.23
C ARG A 38 -10.75 8.98 -5.33
N SER A 39 -11.69 8.63 -6.21
CA SER A 39 -11.46 7.66 -7.29
C SER A 39 -10.34 8.12 -8.23
N VAL A 40 -10.39 9.38 -8.66
CA VAL A 40 -9.38 10.00 -9.53
C VAL A 40 -8.02 10.02 -8.85
N PHE A 41 -7.99 10.38 -7.56
CA PHE A 41 -6.74 10.39 -6.79
C PHE A 41 -6.12 8.98 -6.65
N LEU A 42 -6.93 7.97 -6.34
CA LEU A 42 -6.44 6.60 -6.12
C LEU A 42 -5.99 5.94 -7.43
N GLN A 43 -6.64 6.23 -8.55
CA GLN A 43 -6.18 5.81 -9.88
C GLN A 43 -4.85 6.48 -10.24
N LEU A 44 -4.71 7.77 -9.94
CA LEU A 44 -3.47 8.50 -10.14
C LEU A 44 -2.33 7.97 -9.26
N LEU A 45 -2.65 7.63 -8.00
CA LEU A 45 -1.70 7.00 -7.08
C LEU A 45 -1.17 5.69 -7.65
N ASP A 46 -2.02 4.82 -8.18
CA ASP A 46 -1.57 3.58 -8.82
C ASP A 46 -0.70 3.83 -10.05
N ALA A 47 -1.07 4.81 -10.88
CA ALA A 47 -0.28 5.20 -12.03
C ALA A 47 1.11 5.71 -11.63
N CYS A 48 1.21 6.52 -10.57
CA CYS A 48 2.49 6.95 -10.01
C CYS A 48 3.30 5.77 -9.49
N LEU A 49 2.67 4.86 -8.75
CA LEU A 49 3.32 3.68 -8.15
C LEU A 49 3.61 2.54 -9.15
N LYS A 50 3.15 2.66 -10.40
CA LYS A 50 3.47 1.73 -11.50
C LYS A 50 4.82 2.04 -12.17
N SER A 51 5.44 3.18 -11.88
CA SER A 51 6.68 3.61 -12.52
C SER A 51 7.86 2.68 -12.23
N SER A 52 8.58 2.24 -13.27
CA SER A 52 9.68 1.27 -13.15
C SER A 52 10.88 1.77 -12.34
N TYR A 53 11.00 3.08 -12.10
CA TYR A 53 12.14 3.71 -11.42
C TYR A 53 11.96 3.84 -9.90
N LEU A 54 10.93 3.21 -9.33
CA LEU A 54 10.62 3.26 -7.91
C LEU A 54 11.56 2.39 -7.09
N GLN A 55 12.20 3.00 -6.09
CA GLN A 55 13.05 2.30 -5.14
C GLN A 55 12.21 1.48 -4.16
N ALA A 56 12.69 0.29 -3.77
CA ALA A 56 11.94 -0.65 -2.95
C ALA A 56 11.51 -0.06 -1.59
N TYR A 57 12.34 0.77 -0.95
CA TYR A 57 11.98 1.43 0.32
C TYR A 57 10.77 2.34 0.17
N LEU A 58 10.64 3.00 -0.98
CA LEU A 58 9.55 3.93 -1.23
C LEU A 58 8.26 3.13 -1.33
N VAL A 59 8.24 2.08 -2.15
CA VAL A 59 7.08 1.19 -2.29
C VAL A 59 6.69 0.57 -0.94
N ALA A 60 7.67 0.13 -0.14
CA ALA A 60 7.43 -0.39 1.20
C ALA A 60 6.78 0.66 2.11
N SER A 61 7.27 1.90 2.09
CA SER A 61 6.68 3.00 2.88
C SER A 61 5.24 3.29 2.48
N PHE A 62 4.93 3.31 1.18
CA PHE A 62 3.57 3.50 0.67
C PHE A 62 2.66 2.33 1.07
N ALA A 63 3.11 1.09 0.88
CA ALA A 63 2.35 -0.10 1.26
C ALA A 63 2.03 -0.10 2.77
N LYS A 64 3.01 0.23 3.62
CA LYS A 64 2.84 0.30 5.07
C LYS A 64 1.98 1.48 5.53
N ARG A 65 2.09 2.65 4.89
CA ARG A 65 1.21 3.79 5.18
C ARG A 65 -0.23 3.48 4.79
N LEU A 66 -0.43 2.87 3.62
CA LEU A 66 -1.73 2.41 3.17
C LEU A 66 -2.31 1.36 4.12
N SER A 67 -1.51 0.39 4.59
CA SER A 67 -1.98 -0.62 5.56
C SER A 67 -2.37 0.00 6.90
N ARG A 68 -1.70 1.05 7.36
CA ARG A 68 -2.14 1.81 8.54
C ARG A 68 -3.47 2.52 8.31
N LEU A 69 -3.68 3.08 7.12
CA LEU A 69 -4.91 3.80 6.78
C LEU A 69 -6.13 2.88 6.72
N THR A 70 -5.99 1.60 6.38
CA THR A 70 -7.14 0.67 6.34
C THR A 70 -7.87 0.57 7.67
N LEU A 71 -7.16 0.73 8.79
CA LEU A 71 -7.74 0.66 10.13
C LEU A 71 -8.64 1.86 10.48
N SER A 72 -8.49 2.98 9.76
CA SER A 72 -9.24 4.23 10.03
C SER A 72 -10.24 4.59 8.93
N VAL A 73 -10.23 3.86 7.81
CA VAL A 73 -10.98 4.18 6.59
C VAL A 73 -12.24 3.30 6.50
N PRO A 74 -13.34 3.79 5.87
CA PRO A 74 -14.52 2.98 5.57
C PRO A 74 -14.22 1.66 4.84
N PRO A 75 -15.10 0.64 4.91
CA PRO A 75 -14.89 -0.65 4.26
C PRO A 75 -14.70 -0.51 2.73
N ALA A 76 -15.40 0.43 2.08
CA ALA A 76 -15.20 0.72 0.67
C ALA A 76 -13.77 1.18 0.34
N GLY A 77 -13.17 2.00 1.20
CA GLY A 77 -11.78 2.44 1.04
C GLY A 77 -10.78 1.32 1.38
N ALA A 78 -11.09 0.48 2.38
CA ALA A 78 -10.28 -0.68 2.72
C ALA A 78 -10.13 -1.64 1.53
N LEU A 79 -11.20 -1.90 0.77
CA LEU A 79 -11.12 -2.72 -0.45
C LEU A 79 -10.14 -2.13 -1.48
N ILE A 80 -10.21 -0.82 -1.75
CA ILE A 80 -9.29 -0.18 -2.71
C ILE A 80 -7.84 -0.26 -2.23
N ILE A 81 -7.62 -0.07 -0.93
CA ILE A 81 -6.29 -0.17 -0.35
C ILE A 81 -5.73 -1.59 -0.45
N ILE A 82 -6.53 -2.62 -0.16
CA ILE A 82 -6.12 -4.02 -0.29
C ILE A 82 -5.74 -4.32 -1.75
N ALA A 83 -6.53 -3.84 -2.71
CA ALA A 83 -6.22 -3.99 -4.14
C ALA A 83 -4.89 -3.31 -4.53
N LEU A 84 -4.66 -2.08 -4.04
CA LEU A 84 -3.40 -1.35 -4.22
C LEU A 84 -2.21 -2.11 -3.65
N ILE A 85 -2.30 -2.58 -2.40
CA ILE A 85 -1.22 -3.33 -1.74
C ILE A 85 -0.91 -4.63 -2.48
N HIS A 86 -1.93 -5.36 -2.91
CA HIS A 86 -1.74 -6.55 -3.74
C HIS A 86 -1.00 -6.24 -5.04
N ASN A 87 -1.39 -5.17 -5.74
CA ASN A 87 -0.70 -4.74 -6.96
C ASN A 87 0.76 -4.38 -6.68
N LEU A 88 1.06 -3.68 -5.57
CA LEU A 88 2.42 -3.33 -5.18
C LEU A 88 3.29 -4.56 -4.87
N LEU A 89 2.79 -5.50 -4.07
CA LEU A 89 3.50 -6.73 -3.69
C LEU A 89 3.84 -7.61 -4.90
N ARG A 90 2.92 -7.64 -5.88
CA ARG A 90 3.13 -8.39 -7.11
C ARG A 90 4.10 -7.70 -8.06
N ARG A 91 4.03 -6.37 -8.21
CA ARG A 91 4.96 -5.59 -9.06
C ARG A 91 6.38 -5.60 -8.51
N HIS A 92 6.54 -5.54 -7.19
CA HIS A 92 7.83 -5.42 -6.53
C HIS A 92 8.10 -6.63 -5.62
N PRO A 93 8.72 -7.71 -6.14
CA PRO A 93 8.95 -8.90 -5.34
C PRO A 93 9.83 -8.64 -4.11
N SER A 94 10.67 -7.61 -4.16
CA SER A 94 11.58 -7.19 -3.10
C SER A 94 10.90 -6.73 -1.81
N ILE A 95 9.60 -6.41 -1.81
CA ILE A 95 8.86 -5.98 -0.61
C ILE A 95 8.01 -7.09 0.02
N ASN A 96 8.03 -8.32 -0.53
CA ASN A 96 7.23 -9.42 0.01
C ASN A 96 7.65 -9.89 1.40
N PHE A 97 8.88 -9.58 1.83
CA PHE A 97 9.34 -9.84 3.19
C PHE A 97 8.45 -9.15 4.25
N LEU A 98 7.69 -8.11 3.86
CA LEU A 98 6.75 -7.43 4.75
C LEU A 98 5.52 -8.29 5.10
N VAL A 99 5.17 -9.26 4.26
CA VAL A 99 4.05 -10.19 4.48
C VAL A 99 4.56 -11.51 5.07
N HIS A 100 5.63 -12.05 4.49
CA HIS A 100 6.23 -13.29 4.95
C HIS A 100 7.69 -13.06 5.31
N TRP A 101 8.00 -13.16 6.61
CA TRP A 101 9.38 -13.12 7.07
C TRP A 101 9.92 -14.55 7.19
N GLU A 102 10.80 -14.94 6.28
CA GLU A 102 11.59 -16.15 6.46
C GLU A 102 12.65 -15.85 7.53
N VAL A 103 12.41 -16.32 8.77
CA VAL A 103 13.48 -16.37 9.76
C VAL A 103 14.43 -17.45 9.28
N ALA A 104 15.52 -17.04 8.63
CA ALA A 104 16.64 -17.95 8.40
C ALA A 104 17.07 -18.47 9.77
N GLN A 105 16.81 -19.74 10.02
CA GLN A 105 17.30 -20.49 11.17
C GLN A 105 18.79 -20.69 10.93
N ASP A 106 19.58 -19.63 11.12
CA ASP A 106 21.03 -19.69 11.00
C ASP A 106 21.61 -20.09 12.35
N ASP A 107 22.22 -21.27 12.36
CA ASP A 107 22.96 -21.83 13.47
C ASP A 107 24.16 -20.93 13.80
N GLY A 108 24.03 -20.10 14.84
CA GLY A 108 25.18 -19.71 15.66
C GLY A 108 25.81 -18.32 15.47
N VAL A 109 25.24 -17.39 14.70
CA VAL A 109 25.73 -16.00 14.72
C VAL A 109 24.59 -15.01 14.93
N ALA A 110 24.63 -14.35 16.09
CA ALA A 110 23.64 -13.42 16.61
C ALA A 110 23.36 -12.24 15.66
N SER A 111 22.48 -12.44 14.68
CA SER A 111 21.80 -11.35 13.97
C SER A 111 20.65 -10.85 14.86
N LEU A 112 21.03 -10.06 15.87
CA LEU A 112 20.19 -9.22 16.75
C LEU A 112 18.70 -9.60 16.84
N PRO A 113 18.20 -10.10 17.99
CA PRO A 113 16.77 -10.19 18.21
C PRO A 113 16.20 -8.77 18.24
N LYS A 114 15.77 -8.28 17.08
CA LYS A 114 14.94 -7.08 16.96
C LYS A 114 13.75 -7.36 17.87
N LYS A 115 13.59 -6.57 18.94
CA LYS A 115 12.56 -6.78 19.97
C LYS A 115 11.27 -7.25 19.32
N ILE A 116 10.94 -8.52 19.52
CA ILE A 116 9.73 -9.14 19.01
C ILE A 116 8.57 -8.28 19.52
N GLY A 117 7.82 -7.67 18.61
CA GLY A 117 6.67 -6.81 18.92
C GLY A 117 6.86 -5.29 18.81
N ALA A 118 8.08 -4.77 18.59
CA ALA A 118 8.27 -3.34 18.34
C ALA A 118 8.35 -3.05 16.83
N ASP A 119 7.24 -2.62 16.23
CA ASP A 119 7.19 -2.14 14.84
C ASP A 119 8.01 -0.84 14.72
N PRO A 120 9.10 -0.80 13.94
CA PRO A 120 9.94 0.40 13.79
C PRO A 120 9.33 1.47 12.89
N PHE A 121 8.15 1.22 12.31
CA PHE A 121 7.48 2.17 11.43
C PHE A 121 6.98 3.42 12.18
N ASN A 122 7.43 4.60 11.76
CA ASN A 122 6.93 5.87 12.27
C ASN A 122 5.81 6.42 11.38
N ASN A 123 4.59 6.51 11.93
CA ASN A 123 3.44 7.01 11.21
C ASN A 123 3.43 8.55 11.05
N GLU A 124 4.11 9.30 11.91
CA GLU A 124 4.11 10.77 11.81
C GLU A 124 5.21 11.29 10.88
N GLU A 125 6.08 10.40 10.39
CA GLU A 125 7.12 10.75 9.46
C GLU A 125 6.53 11.13 8.08
N THR A 126 7.05 12.20 7.49
CA THR A 126 6.63 12.66 6.15
C THR A 126 7.57 12.20 5.07
N ASP A 127 8.82 11.90 5.43
CA ASP A 127 9.83 11.39 4.51
C ASP A 127 9.72 9.85 4.40
N PRO A 128 9.33 9.32 3.23
CA PRO A 128 9.18 7.88 3.04
C PRO A 128 10.49 7.11 3.31
N ALA A 129 11.65 7.72 3.07
CA ALA A 129 12.95 7.08 3.32
C ALA A 129 13.24 6.88 4.82
N LYS A 130 12.70 7.75 5.68
CA LYS A 130 12.91 7.72 7.14
C LYS A 130 11.81 7.00 7.91
N SER A 131 10.72 6.62 7.24
CA SER A 131 9.57 5.96 7.83
C SER A 131 9.87 4.62 8.53
N GLY A 132 10.98 3.96 8.22
CA GLY A 132 11.34 2.66 8.81
C GLY A 132 10.56 1.47 8.24
N ALA A 133 9.76 1.66 7.18
CA ALA A 133 8.86 0.63 6.64
C ALA A 133 9.58 -0.65 6.19
N MET A 134 10.79 -0.56 5.63
CA MET A 134 11.59 -1.73 5.23
C MET A 134 11.96 -2.66 6.38
N ARG A 135 11.81 -2.20 7.62
CA ARG A 135 12.13 -2.95 8.83
C ARG A 135 10.86 -3.40 9.59
N SER A 136 9.67 -3.12 9.03
CA SER A 136 8.34 -3.40 9.59
C SER A 136 7.67 -4.62 8.94
N SER A 137 6.43 -4.89 9.31
CA SER A 137 5.55 -5.91 8.71
C SER A 137 4.16 -5.34 8.42
N LEU A 138 3.39 -5.92 7.49
CA LEU A 138 2.02 -5.48 7.13
C LEU A 138 0.94 -6.15 7.98
N TRP A 139 1.14 -6.20 9.29
CA TRP A 139 0.22 -6.85 10.22
C TRP A 139 -1.19 -6.25 10.21
N GLU A 140 -1.37 -4.99 9.77
CA GLU A 140 -2.71 -4.39 9.68
C GLU A 140 -3.58 -5.14 8.67
N ILE A 141 -3.00 -5.65 7.58
CA ILE A 141 -3.73 -6.44 6.58
C ILE A 141 -4.16 -7.78 7.17
N ASP A 142 -3.31 -8.39 8.00
CA ASP A 142 -3.66 -9.61 8.73
C ASP A 142 -4.89 -9.40 9.64
N THR A 143 -4.96 -8.27 10.36
CA THR A 143 -6.13 -7.98 11.21
C THR A 143 -7.44 -7.86 10.45
N LEU A 144 -7.40 -7.45 9.18
CA LEU A 144 -8.59 -7.34 8.32
C LEU A 144 -9.19 -8.70 7.92
N ARG A 145 -8.52 -9.83 8.20
CA ARG A 145 -9.12 -11.17 8.06
C ARG A 145 -10.39 -11.33 8.89
N HIS A 146 -10.46 -10.66 10.04
CA HIS A 146 -11.60 -10.69 10.95
C HIS A 146 -12.47 -9.43 10.83
N HIS A 147 -12.41 -8.75 9.68
CA HIS A 147 -13.20 -7.55 9.44
C HIS A 147 -14.71 -7.86 9.38
N TYR A 148 -15.52 -6.98 9.94
CA TYR A 148 -16.97 -7.17 10.09
C TYR A 148 -17.70 -7.33 8.74
N THR A 149 -17.21 -6.67 7.69
CA THR A 149 -17.73 -6.84 6.33
C THR A 149 -17.11 -8.07 5.66
N PRO A 150 -17.90 -9.07 5.24
CA PRO A 150 -17.39 -10.31 4.64
C PRO A 150 -16.67 -10.10 3.30
N ALA A 151 -16.99 -9.03 2.56
CA ALA A 151 -16.29 -8.68 1.33
C ALA A 151 -14.81 -8.37 1.58
N VAL A 152 -14.50 -7.66 2.68
CA VAL A 152 -13.13 -7.29 3.04
C VAL A 152 -12.36 -8.52 3.50
N SER A 153 -12.92 -9.33 4.41
CA SER A 153 -12.24 -10.52 4.93
C SER A 153 -11.94 -11.56 3.84
N ARG A 154 -12.91 -11.82 2.95
CA ARG A 154 -12.70 -12.71 1.79
C ARG A 154 -11.62 -12.21 0.86
N PHE A 155 -11.54 -10.90 0.66
CA PHE A 155 -10.53 -10.31 -0.21
C PHE A 155 -9.12 -10.39 0.36
N VAL A 156 -8.97 -10.23 1.68
CA VAL A 156 -7.68 -10.46 2.35
C VAL A 156 -7.28 -11.94 2.25
N ALA A 157 -8.22 -12.86 2.42
CA ALA A 157 -7.95 -14.29 2.28
C ALA A 157 -7.49 -14.68 0.85
N SER A 158 -8.08 -14.08 -0.19
CA SER A 158 -7.64 -14.33 -1.57
C SER A 158 -6.23 -13.81 -1.85
N LEU A 159 -5.82 -12.73 -1.17
CA LEU A 159 -4.49 -12.15 -1.31
C LEU A 159 -3.38 -13.15 -0.93
N GLU A 160 -3.57 -13.95 0.12
CA GLU A 160 -2.61 -14.99 0.52
C GLU A 160 -2.45 -16.07 -0.56
N THR A 161 -3.57 -16.51 -1.13
CA THR A 161 -3.56 -17.49 -2.23
C THR A 161 -2.94 -16.93 -3.50
N ASP A 162 -3.16 -15.63 -3.79
CA ASP A 162 -2.63 -14.98 -4.97
C ASP A 162 -1.11 -14.74 -4.90
N LEU A 163 -0.58 -14.45 -3.70
CA LEU A 163 0.86 -14.26 -3.51
C LEU A 163 1.66 -15.56 -3.67
N THR A 164 1.04 -16.72 -3.39
CA THR A 164 1.66 -18.04 -3.58
C THR A 164 1.59 -18.52 -5.02
N VAL A 165 0.53 -18.17 -5.78
CA VAL A 165 0.32 -18.60 -7.19
C VAL A 165 0.39 -17.42 -8.16
N ARG A 166 1.53 -16.70 -8.17
CA ARG A 166 1.69 -15.45 -8.94
C ARG A 166 1.47 -15.58 -10.45
N ALA A 167 1.77 -16.75 -11.03
CA ALA A 167 1.68 -16.99 -12.46
C ALA A 167 0.23 -17.00 -12.98
N LYS A 168 -0.77 -17.18 -12.10
CA LYS A 168 -2.17 -17.34 -12.49
C LYS A 168 -3.04 -16.11 -12.20
N THR A 169 -2.58 -15.19 -11.36
CA THR A 169 -3.37 -14.03 -10.91
C THR A 169 -3.00 -12.78 -11.72
N MET A 170 -4.00 -12.01 -12.18
CA MET A 170 -3.84 -10.76 -12.97
C MET A 170 -3.94 -9.51 -12.09
N GLU A 171 -3.29 -8.40 -12.47
CA GLU A 171 -3.34 -7.14 -11.72
C GLU A 171 -4.79 -6.68 -11.57
N MET A 172 -5.12 -6.19 -10.39
CA MET A 172 -6.48 -5.72 -10.14
C MET A 172 -6.65 -4.31 -10.68
N LYS A 173 -7.72 -4.10 -11.43
CA LYS A 173 -8.07 -2.78 -11.93
C LYS A 173 -8.70 -1.98 -10.79
N ILE A 174 -8.01 -0.92 -10.37
CA ILE A 174 -8.47 -0.07 -9.26
C ILE A 174 -9.75 0.69 -9.62
N THR A 175 -10.01 0.90 -10.91
CA THR A 175 -11.28 1.47 -11.41
C THR A 175 -12.49 0.74 -10.85
N ASP A 176 -12.40 -0.59 -10.75
CA ASP A 176 -13.50 -1.47 -10.37
C ASP A 176 -13.87 -1.31 -8.89
N PHE A 177 -12.91 -0.93 -8.06
CA PHE A 177 -13.09 -0.66 -6.63
C PHE A 177 -13.33 0.83 -6.33
N SER A 178 -12.88 1.72 -7.21
CA SER A 178 -12.84 3.17 -6.97
C SER A 178 -14.20 3.84 -6.89
N SER A 179 -15.25 3.23 -7.48
CA SER A 179 -16.63 3.69 -7.44
C SER A 179 -17.40 3.19 -6.22
N GLY A 180 -16.84 2.26 -5.45
CA GLY A 180 -17.50 1.67 -4.28
C GLY A 180 -17.86 2.74 -3.25
N SER A 181 -19.06 2.64 -2.68
CA SER A 181 -19.55 3.49 -1.59
C SER A 181 -20.18 2.63 -0.50
N TYR A 182 -20.61 3.22 0.63
CA TYR A 182 -21.33 2.44 1.65
C TYR A 182 -22.56 1.71 1.08
N ALA A 183 -23.26 2.33 0.13
CA ALA A 183 -24.44 1.75 -0.51
C ALA A 183 -24.14 0.57 -1.45
N THR A 184 -22.86 0.31 -1.77
CA THR A 184 -22.48 -0.83 -2.63
C THR A 184 -21.81 -1.95 -1.85
N VAL A 185 -21.49 -1.71 -0.57
CA VAL A 185 -20.79 -2.67 0.30
C VAL A 185 -21.77 -3.47 1.17
N PHE A 186 -22.95 -2.91 1.43
CA PHE A 186 -24.10 -3.53 2.11
C PHE A 186 -25.28 -3.56 1.15
#